data_AF-A0A6G0VL80-F1
#
_entry.id   AF-A0A6G0VL80-F1
#
_cell.length_a   1.000
_cell.length_b   1.000
_cell.length_c   1.000
_cell.angle_alpha   90.00
_cell.angle_beta   90.00
_cell.angle_gamma   90.00
#
_symmetry.space_group_name_H-M   'P 1'
#
loop_
_entity.id
_entity.type
_entity.pdbx_description
1 polymer ?
#
loop_
_entity_poly.entity_id
_entity_poly.type
_entity_poly.pdbx_seq_one_letter_code
_entity_poly.pdbx_strand_id
1 'polypeptide(L)'
;METEIKCPSCGITFTQKKSLYCHVRKFHDEKLVSHLLSAKDCICQFCDKKFLNKKSLDTHITKYHPGSVNINKLKRTRIICTYVTCRKELFTFSNLRHHLFEEHKVKVEYEIIEFCGIAGKYITLI
;
A
#
# COMPACT_ATOMS: atom_id res chain seq x y z
N MET A 1 13.94 -15.06 -6.01
CA MET A 1 13.64 -16.00 -4.90
C MET A 1 12.71 -15.28 -3.94
N GLU A 2 11.42 -15.57 -4.02
CA GLU A 2 10.44 -15.07 -3.05
C GLU A 2 10.67 -15.82 -1.74
N THR A 3 10.96 -15.08 -0.67
CA THR A 3 11.19 -15.67 0.65
C THR A 3 9.84 -16.12 1.20
N GLU A 4 9.54 -17.40 1.02
CA GLU A 4 8.39 -18.06 1.63
C GLU A 4 8.46 -17.97 3.16
N ILE A 5 7.37 -17.52 3.79
CA ILE A 5 7.30 -17.32 5.24
C ILE A 5 6.28 -18.29 5.82
N LYS A 6 6.74 -19.26 6.59
CA LYS A 6 5.89 -20.33 7.15
C LYS A 6 5.36 -19.96 8.53
N CYS A 7 4.12 -20.35 8.79
CA CYS A 7 3.55 -20.26 10.13
C CYS A 7 4.23 -21.29 11.05
N PRO A 8 4.82 -20.87 12.18
CA PRO A 8 5.50 -21.79 13.09
C PRO A 8 4.55 -22.76 13.80
N SER A 9 3.24 -22.45 13.87
CA SER A 9 2.25 -23.28 14.57
C SER A 9 1.55 -24.30 13.67
N CYS A 10 1.39 -24.01 12.37
CA CYS A 10 0.64 -24.89 11.46
C CYS A 10 1.28 -25.09 10.08
N GLY A 11 2.46 -24.51 9.83
CA GLY A 11 3.23 -24.72 8.60
C GLY A 11 2.71 -24.01 7.35
N ILE A 12 1.55 -23.33 7.40
CA ILE A 12 1.00 -22.61 6.25
C ILE A 12 1.98 -21.56 5.75
N THR A 13 2.23 -21.57 4.44
CA THR A 13 3.15 -20.65 3.78
C THR A 13 2.45 -19.36 3.35
N PHE A 14 3.14 -18.24 3.54
CA PHE A 14 2.71 -16.92 3.11
C PHE A 14 3.82 -16.23 2.34
N THR A 15 3.44 -15.46 1.33
CA THR A 15 4.36 -14.60 0.56
C THR A 15 4.64 -13.27 1.27
N GLN A 16 3.87 -12.93 2.30
CA GLN A 16 3.98 -11.65 3.02
C GLN A 16 3.86 -11.84 4.55
N LYS A 17 4.70 -11.14 5.31
CA LYS A 17 4.65 -11.13 6.79
C LYS A 17 3.29 -10.65 7.31
N LYS A 18 2.65 -9.70 6.64
CA LYS A 18 1.30 -9.20 6.99
C LYS A 18 0.27 -10.33 6.98
N SER A 19 0.32 -11.18 5.96
CA SER A 19 -0.63 -12.28 5.80
C SER A 19 -0.44 -13.32 6.89
N LEU A 20 0.82 -13.68 7.18
CA LEU A 20 1.16 -14.55 8.31
C LEU A 20 0.69 -13.97 9.66
N TYR A 21 0.91 -12.68 9.90
CA TYR A 21 0.44 -12.00 11.11
C TYR A 21 -1.07 -12.09 11.28
N CYS A 22 -1.84 -11.76 10.24
CA CYS A 22 -3.31 -11.84 10.29
C CYS A 22 -3.79 -13.28 10.53
N HIS A 23 -3.12 -14.25 9.91
CA HIS A 23 -3.39 -15.66 10.14
C HIS A 23 -3.15 -16.04 11.61
N VAL A 24 -1.98 -15.73 12.18
CA VAL A 24 -1.66 -16.07 13.56
C VAL A 24 -2.59 -15.40 14.55
N ARG A 25 -2.91 -14.11 14.38
CA ARG A 25 -3.90 -13.44 15.26
C ARG A 25 -5.30 -14.05 15.24
N LYS A 26 -5.68 -14.69 14.13
CA LYS A 26 -7.04 -15.22 13.94
C LYS A 26 -7.17 -16.67 14.39
N PHE A 27 -6.12 -17.46 14.20
CA PHE A 27 -6.16 -18.91 14.36
C PHE A 27 -5.26 -19.44 15.47
N HIS A 28 -4.38 -18.60 16.02
CA HIS A 28 -3.38 -18.99 17.03
C HIS A 28 -3.35 -17.97 18.18
N ASP A 29 -2.63 -18.31 19.25
CA ASP A 29 -2.52 -17.47 20.45
C ASP A 29 -1.76 -16.16 20.17
N GLU A 30 -2.17 -15.08 20.86
CA GLU A 30 -1.57 -13.74 20.71
C GLU A 30 -0.08 -13.72 21.07
N LYS A 31 0.39 -14.62 21.94
CA LYS A 31 1.82 -14.71 22.31
C LYS A 31 2.73 -15.03 21.12
N LEU A 32 2.25 -15.77 20.11
CA LEU A 32 3.00 -16.07 18.88
C LEU A 32 3.19 -14.85 17.98
N VAL A 33 2.35 -13.83 18.13
CA VAL A 33 2.37 -12.61 17.32
C VAL A 33 3.59 -11.74 17.66
N SER A 34 4.07 -11.82 18.90
CA SER A 34 5.22 -11.06 19.40
C SER A 34 6.51 -11.32 18.63
N HIS A 35 6.73 -12.57 18.21
CA HIS A 35 7.90 -13.00 17.43
C HIS A 35 7.80 -12.67 15.93
N LEU A 36 6.59 -12.40 15.43
CA LEU A 36 6.31 -12.08 14.02
C LEU A 36 6.34 -10.58 13.74
N LEU A 37 6.10 -9.77 14.77
CA LEU A 37 6.39 -8.36 14.75
C LEU A 37 7.92 -8.21 14.72
N SER A 38 8.46 -7.66 13.63
CA SER A 38 9.76 -6.98 13.68
C SER A 38 9.56 -5.74 14.57
N ALA A 39 9.46 -6.00 15.88
CA ALA A 39 8.72 -5.20 16.83
C ALA A 39 9.44 -3.90 17.18
N LYS A 40 10.69 -3.70 16.76
CA LYS A 40 11.41 -2.48 17.09
C LYS A 40 10.97 -1.28 16.26
N ASP A 41 10.42 -1.49 15.05
CA ASP A 41 10.18 -0.40 14.09
C ASP A 41 8.70 -0.02 13.90
N CYS A 42 7.77 -0.75 14.51
CA CYS A 42 6.32 -0.54 14.32
C CYS A 42 5.57 -0.24 15.62
N ILE A 43 6.25 0.37 16.59
CA ILE A 43 5.65 0.88 17.83
C ILE A 43 5.53 2.39 17.71
N CYS A 44 4.42 2.95 18.17
CA CYS A 44 4.31 4.40 18.26
C CYS A 44 5.27 4.95 19.32
N GLN A 45 6.04 5.96 18.98
CA GLN A 45 6.93 6.61 19.96
C GLN A 45 6.19 7.55 20.91
N PHE A 46 4.91 7.85 20.61
CA PHE A 46 4.07 8.78 21.37
C PHE A 46 3.01 8.05 22.22
N CYS A 47 2.85 6.73 22.05
CA CYS A 47 1.99 5.88 22.89
C CYS A 47 2.35 4.40 22.75
N ASP A 48 1.89 3.53 23.64
CA ASP A 48 2.27 2.10 23.66
C ASP A 48 1.58 1.23 22.59
N LYS A 49 0.99 1.82 21.55
CA LYS A 49 0.32 1.07 20.49
C LYS A 49 1.31 0.43 19.53
N LYS A 50 1.10 -0.86 19.26
CA LYS A 50 1.88 -1.69 18.33
C LYS A 50 1.12 -1.90 17.03
N PHE A 51 1.83 -1.86 15.91
CA PHE A 51 1.26 -1.97 14.58
C PHE A 51 1.90 -3.09 13.77
N LEU A 52 1.12 -3.67 12.86
CA LEU A 52 1.55 -4.79 12.03
C LEU A 52 2.53 -4.40 10.91
N ASN A 53 2.58 -3.11 10.55
CA ASN A 53 3.51 -2.58 9.55
C ASN A 53 3.65 -1.07 9.71
N LYS A 54 4.66 -0.52 9.03
CA LYS A 54 4.98 0.91 9.04
C LYS A 54 3.83 1.79 8.53
N LYS A 55 3.10 1.37 7.48
CA LYS A 55 1.98 2.15 6.92
C LYS A 55 0.86 2.35 7.94
N SER A 56 0.54 1.30 8.69
CA SER A 56 -0.46 1.35 9.77
C SER A 56 0.00 2.26 10.91
N LEU A 57 1.29 2.21 11.27
CA LEU A 57 1.88 3.12 12.25
C LEU A 57 1.85 4.58 11.77
N ASP A 58 2.28 4.86 10.54
CA ASP A 58 2.31 6.21 9.96
C ASP A 58 0.88 6.81 9.92
N THR A 59 -0.11 6.00 9.56
CA THR A 59 -1.54 6.40 9.56
C THR A 59 -2.01 6.73 10.98
N HIS A 60 -1.61 5.92 11.96
CA HIS A 60 -1.94 6.17 13.36
C HIS A 60 -1.31 7.48 13.87
N ILE A 61 -0.01 7.70 13.62
CA ILE A 61 0.70 8.92 14.01
C ILE A 61 0.01 10.14 13.38
N THR A 62 -0.30 10.08 12.09
CA THR A 62 -0.95 11.19 11.39
C THR A 62 -2.32 11.54 11.99
N LYS A 63 -3.09 10.53 12.41
CA LYS A 63 -4.46 10.72 12.91
C LYS A 63 -4.54 11.11 14.39
N TYR A 64 -3.69 10.52 15.22
CA TYR A 64 -3.78 10.63 16.68
C TYR A 64 -2.62 11.43 17.31
N HIS A 65 -1.58 11.72 16.53
CA HIS A 65 -0.44 12.57 16.92
C HIS A 65 -0.16 13.64 15.85
N PRO A 66 -1.16 14.48 15.49
CA PRO A 66 -1.00 15.54 14.50
C PRO A 66 0.13 16.49 14.91
N GLY A 67 1.05 16.78 13.97
CA GLY A 67 2.25 17.61 14.21
C GLY A 67 3.56 16.83 14.40
N SER A 68 3.50 15.51 14.55
CA SER A 68 4.68 14.65 14.76
C SER A 68 5.10 13.84 13.52
N VAL A 69 4.64 14.27 12.34
CA VAL A 69 4.86 13.58 11.08
C VAL A 69 6.25 13.90 10.56
N ASN A 70 7.07 12.87 10.30
CA ASN A 70 8.28 13.03 9.50
C ASN A 70 7.88 13.36 8.05
N ILE A 71 7.70 14.65 7.79
CA ILE A 71 7.27 15.26 6.52
C ILE A 71 8.13 14.83 5.32
N ASN A 72 9.34 14.31 5.55
CA ASN A 72 10.25 13.88 4.49
C ASN A 72 9.85 12.54 3.85
N LYS A 73 8.93 11.76 4.43
CA LYS A 73 8.51 10.44 3.89
C LYS A 73 7.16 10.42 3.16
N LEU A 74 6.43 11.54 3.14
CA LEU A 74 5.09 11.66 2.55
C LEU A 74 5.07 12.47 1.25
N LYS A 75 6.17 12.51 0.47
CA LYS A 75 6.11 12.97 -0.92
C LYS A 75 5.27 11.98 -1.73
N ARG A 76 3.96 12.05 -1.59
CA ARG A 76 3.00 11.39 -2.49
C ARG A 76 3.15 12.06 -3.84
N THR A 77 3.45 11.27 -4.87
CA THR A 77 3.43 11.75 -6.25
C THR A 77 2.06 12.37 -6.53
N ARG A 78 2.05 13.67 -6.80
CA ARG A 78 0.83 14.36 -7.20
C ARG A 78 0.52 13.96 -8.63
N ILE A 79 -0.72 13.59 -8.87
CA ILE A 79 -1.28 13.31 -10.18
C ILE A 79 -2.27 14.43 -10.44
N ILE A 80 -1.96 15.27 -11.41
CA ILE A 80 -2.79 16.43 -11.76
C ILE A 80 -3.74 15.99 -12.86
N CYS A 81 -5.03 16.33 -12.74
CA CYS A 81 -5.98 16.12 -13.82
C CYS A 81 -5.49 16.81 -15.10
N THR A 82 -5.53 16.08 -16.22
CA THR A 82 -5.04 16.53 -17.53
C THR A 82 -5.91 17.62 -18.16
N TYR A 83 -7.13 17.80 -17.68
CA TYR A 83 -8.00 18.90 -18.09
C TYR A 83 -7.48 20.22 -17.51
N VAL A 84 -6.98 21.09 -18.40
CA VAL A 84 -6.38 22.38 -18.03
C VAL A 84 -7.32 23.29 -17.24
N THR A 85 -8.64 23.11 -17.42
CA THR A 85 -9.71 23.83 -16.72
C THR A 85 -10.03 23.24 -15.34
N CYS A 86 -9.60 22.00 -15.05
CA CYS A 86 -9.86 21.33 -13.79
C CYS A 86 -8.66 21.39 -12.83
N ARG A 87 -7.47 20.98 -13.29
CA ARG A 87 -6.22 20.91 -12.52
C ARG A 87 -6.33 20.28 -11.11
N LYS A 88 -7.35 19.46 -10.86
CA LYS A 88 -7.54 18.81 -9.56
C LYS A 88 -6.33 17.95 -9.21
N GLU A 89 -5.79 18.14 -8.01
CA GLU A 89 -4.70 17.32 -7.49
C GLU A 89 -5.25 16.01 -6.91
N LEU A 90 -4.70 14.90 -7.37
CA LEU A 90 -5.03 13.54 -6.94
C LEU A 90 -3.73 12.82 -6.55
N PHE A 91 -3.86 11.71 -5.81
CA PHE A 91 -2.69 11.05 -5.20
C PHE A 91 -2.64 9.53 -5.46
N THR A 92 -3.58 9.01 -6.26
CA THR A 92 -3.62 7.62 -6.76
C THR A 92 -4.26 7.58 -8.14
N PHE A 93 -3.88 6.61 -8.98
CA PHE A 93 -4.51 6.41 -10.30
C PHE A 93 -5.99 6.01 -10.19
N SER A 94 -6.38 5.26 -9.15
CA SER A 94 -7.78 4.93 -8.89
C SER A 94 -8.62 6.18 -8.64
N ASN A 95 -8.09 7.13 -7.87
CA ASN A 95 -8.78 8.40 -7.63
C ASN A 95 -8.86 9.22 -8.91
N LEU A 96 -7.78 9.28 -9.72
CA LEU A 96 -7.81 9.96 -11.01
C LEU A 96 -8.87 9.34 -11.93
N ARG A 97 -8.93 8.02 -12.06
CA ARG A 97 -9.92 7.34 -12.90
C ARG A 97 -11.35 7.65 -12.47
N HIS A 98 -11.63 7.59 -11.18
CA HIS A 98 -12.95 7.93 -10.65
C HIS A 98 -13.28 9.41 -10.90
N HIS A 99 -12.32 10.31 -10.69
CA HIS A 99 -12.49 11.74 -10.99
C HIS A 99 -12.76 12.01 -12.48
N LEU A 100 -12.01 11.38 -13.39
CA LEU A 100 -12.21 11.49 -14.83
C LEU A 100 -13.60 10.98 -15.23
N PHE A 101 -14.07 9.91 -14.60
CA PHE A 101 -15.40 9.37 -14.87
C PHE A 101 -16.52 10.27 -14.33
N GLU A 102 -16.44 10.73 -13.08
CA GLU A 102 -17.52 11.53 -12.49
C GLU A 102 -17.58 12.96 -13.05
N GLU A 103 -16.44 13.64 -13.14
CA GLU A 103 -16.35 15.07 -13.47
C GLU A 103 -16.17 15.34 -14.95
N HIS A 104 -15.52 14.42 -15.67
CA HIS A 104 -15.23 14.59 -17.10
C HIS A 104 -15.96 13.59 -17.99
N LYS A 105 -16.74 12.66 -17.40
CA LYS A 105 -17.44 11.57 -18.12
C LYS A 105 -16.50 10.74 -19.01
N VAL A 106 -15.22 10.70 -18.65
CA VAL A 106 -14.19 9.91 -19.33
C VAL A 106 -14.00 8.59 -18.62
N LYS A 107 -14.31 7.51 -19.31
CA LYS A 107 -14.04 6.15 -18.83
C LYS A 107 -12.64 5.74 -19.27
N VAL A 108 -11.74 5.52 -18.31
CA VAL A 108 -10.41 4.96 -18.58
C VAL A 108 -10.47 3.45 -18.38
N GLU A 109 -10.33 2.70 -19.47
CA GLU A 109 -10.25 1.24 -19.45
C GLU A 109 -8.80 0.78 -19.34
N TYR A 110 -8.59 -0.39 -18.73
CA TYR A 110 -7.27 -1.01 -18.70
C TYR A 110 -7.08 -1.76 -20.01
N GLU A 111 -6.24 -1.25 -20.90
CA GLU A 111 -5.77 -2.06 -22.01
C GLU A 111 -4.86 -3.16 -21.45
N ILE A 112 -5.19 -4.41 -21.76
CA ILE A 112 -4.30 -5.54 -21.48
C ILE A 112 -3.13 -5.39 -22.45
N ILE A 113 -2.02 -4.85 -21.95
CA ILE A 113 -0.78 -4.84 -22.72
C ILE A 113 -0.27 -6.28 -22.74
N GLU A 114 -0.55 -7.00 -23.83
CA GLU A 114 0.06 -8.30 -24.09
C GLU A 114 1.54 -8.08 -24.40
N PHE A 115 2.40 -8.30 -23.39
CA PHE A 115 3.82 -8.41 -23.61
C PHE A 115 4.12 -9.74 -24.28
N CYS A 116 3.99 -9.81 -25.61
CA CYS A 116 4.61 -10.87 -26.38
C CYS A 116 6.12 -10.72 -26.20
N GLY A 117 6.75 -11.71 -25.56
CA GLY A 117 8.06 -11.63 -24.91
C GLY A 117 9.27 -11.41 -25.83
N ILE A 118 9.32 -10.30 -26.57
CA ILE A 118 10.51 -9.88 -27.30
C ILE A 118 10.68 -8.36 -27.17
N ALA A 119 11.86 -8.00 -26.66
CA ALA A 119 12.45 -6.67 -26.50
C ALA A 119 11.79 -5.52 -27.27
N GLY A 120 11.27 -4.57 -26.48
CA GLY A 120 11.05 -3.15 -26.76
C GLY A 120 11.05 -2.68 -28.21
N LYS A 121 9.85 -2.49 -28.78
CA LYS A 121 9.56 -1.40 -29.73
C LYS A 121 8.14 -0.92 -29.48
N TYR A 122 8.02 0.37 -29.13
CA TYR A 122 6.74 1.07 -29.05
C TYR A 122 6.16 1.17 -30.45
N ILE A 123 4.96 0.65 -30.65
CA ILE A 123 4.15 0.95 -31.82
C ILE A 123 2.99 1.79 -31.33
N THR A 124 3.04 3.09 -31.63
CA THR A 124 1.89 3.98 -31.57
C THR A 124 1.03 3.69 -32.79
N LEU A 125 -0.26 3.41 -32.62
CA LEU A 125 -1.21 3.43 -33.73
C LEU A 125 -2.45 4.23 -33.33
N ILE A 126 -2.50 5.42 -33.94
CA ILE A 126 -3.63 6.31 -34.31
C ILE A 126 -4.79 6.50 -33.34
#